data_AF-A0A7Z9PYJ6-F1
#
_entry.id   AF-A0A7Z9PYJ6-F1
#
_cell.length_a   1.000
_cell.length_b   1.000
_cell.length_c   1.000
_cell.angle_alpha   90.00
_cell.angle_beta   90.00
_cell.angle_gamma   90.00
#
_symmetry.space_group_name_H-M   'P 1'
#
loop_
_entity.id
_entity.type
_entity.pdbx_description
1 polymer ?
#
loop_
_entity_poly.entity_id
_entity_poly.type
_entity_poly.pdbx_seq_one_letter_code
_entity_poly.pdbx_strand_id
1 'polypeptide(L)'
;MTIDEFLYRSADALRNGDYLLPEVVLPAIDDGRDSLEELGEKLENNPSPPGLEGLDDAMMEAYNLFAEALDLLELAVEEDIPELSAEILSRTQDAREMLREVRRQAESHNSALQEETGMRG
;
A
#
# COMPACT_ATOMS: atom_id res chain seq x y z
N MET A 1 -9.60 -0.63 10.00
CA MET A 1 -9.38 0.37 8.94
C MET A 1 -8.10 -0.02 8.26
N THR A 2 -8.07 -0.07 6.94
CA THR A 2 -6.86 -0.39 6.18
C THR A 2 -6.02 0.87 5.96
N ILE A 3 -4.73 0.71 5.62
CA ILE A 3 -3.82 1.84 5.38
C ILE A 3 -4.32 2.74 4.23
N ASP A 4 -4.88 2.14 3.17
CA ASP A 4 -5.46 2.92 2.08
C ASP A 4 -6.69 3.72 2.54
N GLU A 5 -7.61 3.11 3.29
CA GLU A 5 -8.77 3.82 3.84
C GLU A 5 -8.35 5.01 4.73
N PHE A 6 -7.31 4.81 5.54
CA PHE A 6 -6.75 5.86 6.38
C PHE A 6 -6.18 7.01 5.53
N LEU A 7 -5.28 6.72 4.60
CA LEU A 7 -4.65 7.72 3.72
C LEU A 7 -5.69 8.48 2.89
N TYR A 8 -6.69 7.79 2.32
CA TYR A 8 -7.77 8.45 1.58
C TYR A 8 -8.56 9.42 2.45
N ARG A 9 -8.96 9.00 3.65
CA ARG A 9 -9.76 9.85 4.54
C ARG A 9 -8.96 11.06 5.02
N SER A 10 -7.70 10.85 5.39
CA SER A 10 -6.81 11.93 5.86
C SER A 10 -6.53 12.93 4.74
N ALA A 11 -6.24 12.46 3.52
CA ALA A 11 -6.02 13.35 2.39
C ALA A 11 -7.29 14.08 1.93
N ASP A 12 -8.46 13.42 1.99
CA ASP A 12 -9.74 14.06 1.70
C ASP A 12 -10.06 15.16 2.71
N ALA A 13 -9.82 14.91 4.00
CA ALA A 13 -9.94 15.90 5.07
C ALA A 13 -9.04 17.12 4.81
N LEU A 14 -7.75 16.92 4.53
CA LEU A 14 -6.83 18.01 4.17
C LEU A 14 -7.33 18.81 2.96
N ARG A 15 -7.78 18.12 1.90
CA ARG A 15 -8.30 18.77 0.69
C ARG A 15 -9.55 19.62 0.96
N ASN A 16 -10.39 19.20 1.91
CA ASN A 16 -11.59 19.93 2.31
C ASN A 16 -11.30 21.07 3.31
N GLY A 17 -10.04 21.21 3.75
CA GLY A 17 -9.63 22.18 4.76
C GLY A 17 -9.99 21.77 6.19
N ASP A 18 -10.27 20.49 6.42
CA ASP A 18 -10.48 19.95 7.76
C ASP A 18 -9.16 19.86 8.50
N TYR A 19 -9.18 20.22 9.78
CA TYR A 19 -8.01 20.14 10.63
C TYR A 19 -7.78 18.70 11.10
N LEU A 20 -6.61 18.16 10.75
CA LEU A 20 -6.14 16.89 11.27
C LEU A 20 -5.47 17.09 12.63
N LEU A 21 -5.97 16.43 13.67
CA LEU A 21 -5.40 16.49 15.02
C LEU A 21 -4.08 15.69 15.06
N PRO A 22 -2.91 16.33 15.25
CA PRO A 22 -1.62 15.63 15.23
C PRO A 22 -1.53 14.50 16.25
N GLU A 23 -2.09 14.70 17.45
CA GLU A 23 -2.17 13.68 18.53
C GLU A 23 -2.94 12.40 18.17
N VAL A 24 -3.73 12.43 17.09
CA VAL A 24 -4.48 11.28 16.57
C VAL A 24 -3.83 10.77 15.30
N VAL A 25 -3.42 11.66 14.40
CA VAL A 25 -2.92 11.29 13.08
C VAL A 25 -1.49 10.76 13.12
N LEU A 26 -0.59 11.38 13.90
CA LEU A 26 0.82 10.94 13.95
C LEU A 26 0.96 9.51 14.51
N PRO A 27 0.29 9.12 15.63
CA PRO A 27 0.35 7.74 16.09
C PRO A 27 -0.22 6.73 15.08
N ALA A 28 -1.26 7.13 14.31
CA ALA A 28 -1.83 6.28 13.28
C ALA A 28 -0.90 6.12 12.06
N ILE A 29 -0.05 7.11 11.78
CA ILE A 29 1.01 7.02 10.78
C ILE A 29 2.06 6.02 11.22
N ASP A 30 2.53 6.12 12.47
CA ASP A 30 3.51 5.18 13.04
C ASP A 30 2.98 3.74 13.00
N ASP A 31 1.74 3.50 13.44
CA ASP A 31 1.08 2.19 13.35
C ASP A 31 1.04 1.67 11.89
N GLY A 32 0.85 2.58 10.93
CA GLY A 32 0.87 2.28 9.50
C GLY A 32 2.25 1.87 9.00
N ARG A 33 3.31 2.57 9.44
CA ARG A 33 4.71 2.26 9.11
C ARG A 33 5.12 0.90 9.67
N ASP A 34 4.82 0.65 10.95
CA ASP A 34 5.10 -0.63 11.60
C ASP A 34 4.41 -1.79 10.86
N SER A 35 3.17 -1.57 10.41
CA SER A 35 2.42 -2.57 9.63
C SER A 35 3.08 -2.85 8.27
N LEU A 36 3.60 -1.82 7.59
CA LEU A 36 4.31 -1.99 6.32
C LEU A 36 5.65 -2.69 6.51
N GLU A 37 6.38 -2.37 7.57
CA GLU A 37 7.64 -3.04 7.93
C GLU A 37 7.41 -4.53 8.19
N GLU A 38 6.42 -4.89 9.01
CA GLU A 38 6.07 -6.29 9.29
C GLU A 38 5.70 -7.05 8.01
N LEU A 39 5.03 -6.38 7.07
CA LEU A 39 4.70 -6.97 5.77
C LEU A 39 5.92 -7.13 4.86
N GLY A 40 6.85 -6.17 4.86
CA GLY A 40 8.13 -6.26 4.17
C GLY A 40 8.96 -7.43 4.68
N GLU A 41 9.12 -7.55 6.00
CA GLU A 41 9.82 -8.68 6.62
C GLU A 41 9.19 -10.03 6.25
N LYS A 42 7.86 -10.12 6.18
CA LYS A 42 7.17 -11.35 5.76
C LYS A 42 7.49 -11.73 4.32
N LEU A 43 7.58 -10.76 3.41
CA LEU A 43 7.96 -11.01 2.01
C LEU A 43 9.42 -11.46 1.92
N GLU A 44 10.33 -10.79 2.64
CA GLU A 44 11.75 -11.18 2.64
C GLU A 44 11.98 -12.59 3.20
N ASN A 45 11.28 -12.95 4.26
CA ASN A 45 11.42 -14.25 4.91
C ASN A 45 10.69 -15.38 4.18
N ASN A 46 9.72 -15.06 3.33
CA ASN A 46 8.93 -16.03 2.58
C ASN A 46 8.66 -15.50 1.16
N PRO A 47 9.70 -15.42 0.32
CA PRO A 47 9.59 -14.90 -1.03
C PRO A 47 8.73 -15.83 -1.90
N SER A 48 8.19 -15.25 -2.98
CA SER A 48 7.47 -16.00 -3.98
C SER A 48 8.36 -17.08 -4.62
N PRO A 49 7.76 -18.20 -5.05
CA PRO A 49 8.50 -19.27 -5.69
C PRO A 49 9.12 -18.79 -7.02
N PRO A 50 10.17 -19.48 -7.53
CA PRO A 50 10.81 -19.09 -8.77
C PRO A 50 9.84 -18.98 -9.95
N GLY A 51 9.99 -17.92 -10.75
CA GLY A 51 9.07 -17.57 -11.84
C GLY A 51 7.91 -16.66 -11.42
N LEU A 52 7.80 -16.32 -10.13
CA LEU A 52 6.84 -15.36 -9.57
C LEU A 52 7.52 -14.19 -8.84
N GLU A 53 8.81 -13.97 -9.04
CA GLU A 53 9.58 -12.89 -8.38
C GLU A 53 8.97 -11.50 -8.67
N GLY A 54 8.35 -11.32 -9.84
CA GLY A 54 7.65 -10.09 -10.18
C GLY A 54 6.44 -9.77 -9.28
N LEU A 55 5.88 -10.77 -8.56
CA LEU A 55 4.86 -10.52 -7.54
C LEU A 55 5.46 -9.85 -6.31
N ASP A 56 6.64 -10.30 -5.89
CA ASP A 56 7.35 -9.72 -4.73
C ASP A 56 7.77 -8.28 -5.06
N ASP A 57 8.33 -8.06 -6.26
CA ASP A 57 8.71 -6.71 -6.73
C ASP A 57 7.51 -5.74 -6.73
N ALA A 58 6.38 -6.17 -7.30
CA ALA A 58 5.17 -5.34 -7.36
C ALA A 58 4.53 -5.12 -5.97
N MET A 59 4.63 -6.10 -5.07
CA MET A 59 4.20 -5.93 -3.67
C MET A 59 5.08 -4.92 -2.94
N MET A 60 6.40 -5.00 -3.11
CA MET A 60 7.35 -4.06 -2.51
C MET A 60 7.15 -2.65 -3.07
N GLU A 61 6.89 -2.51 -4.37
CA GLU A 61 6.57 -1.21 -4.98
C GLU A 61 5.27 -0.62 -4.40
N ALA A 62 4.23 -1.43 -4.22
CA ALA A 62 3.00 -0.98 -3.57
C ALA A 62 3.24 -0.51 -2.12
N TYR A 63 4.10 -1.21 -1.37
CA TYR A 63 4.44 -0.84 0.00
C TYR A 63 5.23 0.45 0.08
N ASN A 64 6.21 0.64 -0.81
CA ASN A 64 6.97 1.88 -0.91
C ASN A 64 6.04 3.07 -1.20
N LEU A 65 5.07 2.91 -2.10
CA LEU A 65 4.10 3.95 -2.39
C LEU A 65 3.19 4.29 -1.19
N PHE A 66 2.82 3.30 -0.38
CA PHE A 66 2.11 3.57 0.88
C PHE A 66 2.99 4.26 1.91
N ALA A 67 4.26 3.88 2.03
CA ALA A 67 5.22 4.53 2.93
C ALA A 67 5.44 6.00 2.53
N GLU A 68 5.64 6.27 1.24
CA GLU A 68 5.74 7.65 0.72
C GLU A 68 4.47 8.45 1.02
N ALA A 69 3.28 7.85 0.88
CA ALA A 69 2.02 8.51 1.21
C ALA A 69 1.89 8.84 2.71
N LEU A 70 2.41 7.97 3.58
CA LEU A 70 2.46 8.19 5.03
C LEU A 70 3.44 9.33 5.39
N ASP A 71 4.63 9.34 4.79
CA ASP A 71 5.64 10.40 5.00
C ASP A 71 5.11 11.77 4.55
N LEU A 72 4.42 11.81 3.41
CA LEU A 72 3.77 13.02 2.92
C LEU A 72 2.64 13.47 3.84
N LEU A 73 1.89 12.54 4.43
CA LEU A 73 0.83 12.87 5.38
C LEU A 73 1.40 13.42 6.69
N GLU A 74 2.47 12.84 7.20
CA GLU A 74 3.18 13.34 8.37
C GLU A 74 3.65 14.78 8.13
N LEU A 75 4.36 15.00 7.02
CA LEU A 75 4.81 16.33 6.62
C LEU A 75 3.66 17.34 6.50
N ALA A 76 2.53 16.93 5.90
CA ALA A 76 1.36 17.78 5.76
C ALA A 76 0.77 18.19 7.13
N VAL A 77 0.81 17.31 8.12
CA VAL A 77 0.28 17.54 9.46
C VAL A 77 1.25 18.37 10.32
N GLU A 78 2.54 18.06 10.28
CA GLU A 78 3.56 18.75 11.08
C GLU A 78 3.80 20.19 10.62
N GLU A 79 3.80 20.41 9.30
CA GLU A 79 4.10 21.71 8.68
C GLU A 79 2.84 22.48 8.23
N ASP A 80 1.65 21.95 8.48
CA ASP A 80 0.35 22.54 8.08
C ASP A 80 0.28 22.83 6.56
N ILE A 81 0.58 21.82 5.74
CA ILE A 81 0.65 21.91 4.26
C ILE A 81 -0.46 21.07 3.60
N PRO A 82 -1.71 21.55 3.55
CA PRO A 82 -2.84 20.81 2.99
C PRO A 82 -2.72 20.53 1.48
N GLU A 83 -1.86 21.26 0.76
CA GLU A 83 -1.61 21.09 -0.67
C GLU A 83 -1.00 19.72 -1.01
N LEU A 84 -0.37 19.05 -0.04
CA LEU A 84 0.17 17.69 -0.21
C LEU A 84 -0.93 16.64 -0.37
N SER A 85 -2.20 16.97 -0.07
CA SER A 85 -3.35 16.05 -0.21
C SER A 85 -3.45 15.41 -1.60
N ALA A 86 -3.17 16.15 -2.67
CA ALA A 86 -3.22 15.62 -4.03
C ALA A 86 -2.15 14.55 -4.28
N GLU A 87 -0.94 14.77 -3.76
CA GLU A 87 0.18 13.84 -3.89
C GLU A 87 -0.06 12.58 -3.05
N ILE A 88 -0.52 12.74 -1.80
CA ILE A 88 -0.90 11.61 -0.92
C ILE A 88 -1.94 10.73 -1.61
N LEU A 89 -2.97 11.33 -2.22
CA LEU A 89 -3.99 10.60 -2.98
C LEU A 89 -3.40 9.87 -4.19
N SER A 90 -2.50 10.51 -4.93
CA SER A 90 -1.85 9.89 -6.09
C SER A 90 -1.07 8.64 -5.68
N ARG A 91 -0.19 8.76 -4.68
CA ARG A 91 0.61 7.63 -4.18
C ARG A 91 -0.26 6.48 -3.66
N THR A 92 -1.34 6.82 -2.94
CA THR A 92 -2.30 5.83 -2.44
C THR A 92 -3.06 5.13 -3.58
N GLN A 93 -3.35 5.83 -4.68
CA GLN A 93 -3.97 5.24 -5.87
C GLN A 93 -3.01 4.29 -6.58
N ASP A 94 -1.78 4.75 -6.85
CA ASP A 94 -0.74 3.96 -7.51
C ASP A 94 -0.46 2.66 -6.72
N ALA A 95 -0.36 2.75 -5.39
CA ALA A 95 -0.16 1.59 -4.52
C ALA A 95 -1.29 0.55 -4.67
N ARG A 96 -2.54 1.01 -4.74
CA ARG A 96 -3.70 0.11 -4.92
C ARG A 96 -3.75 -0.52 -6.30
N GLU A 97 -3.34 0.21 -7.32
CA GLU A 97 -3.22 -0.34 -8.67
C GLU A 97 -2.17 -1.44 -8.72
N MET A 98 -1.03 -1.26 -8.05
CA MET A 98 -0.02 -2.31 -7.90
C MET A 98 -0.54 -3.53 -7.15
N LEU A 99 -1.26 -3.36 -6.04
CA LEU A 99 -1.86 -4.51 -5.34
C LEU A 99 -2.93 -5.24 -6.17
N ARG A 100 -3.70 -4.52 -6.99
CA ARG A 100 -4.64 -5.14 -7.94
C ARG A 100 -3.92 -5.94 -9.01
N GLU A 101 -2.77 -5.44 -9.46
CA GLU A 101 -1.94 -6.12 -10.44
C GLU A 101 -1.35 -7.42 -9.88
N VAL A 102 -0.77 -7.37 -8.68
CA VAL A 102 -0.28 -8.55 -7.96
C VAL A 102 -1.39 -9.60 -7.86
N ARG A 103 -2.59 -9.19 -7.43
CA ARG A 103 -3.72 -10.10 -7.31
C ARG A 103 -4.09 -10.74 -8.64
N ARG A 104 -4.14 -9.96 -9.73
CA ARG A 104 -4.45 -10.45 -11.08
C ARG A 104 -3.43 -11.49 -11.55
N GLN A 105 -2.15 -11.23 -11.31
CA GLN A 105 -1.07 -12.14 -11.67
C GLN A 105 -1.11 -13.44 -10.85
N ALA A 106 -1.33 -13.34 -9.53
CA ALA A 106 -1.49 -14.49 -8.66
C ALA A 106 -2.70 -15.36 -9.05
N GLU A 107 -3.83 -14.75 -9.40
CA GLU A 107 -5.02 -15.45 -9.90
C GLU A 107 -4.72 -16.16 -11.24
N SER A 108 -4.06 -15.48 -12.19
CA SER A 108 -3.66 -16.07 -13.47
C SER A 108 -2.75 -17.28 -13.29
N HIS A 109 -1.80 -17.22 -12.36
CA HIS A 109 -0.90 -18.34 -12.08
C HIS A 109 -1.65 -19.53 -11.48
N ASN A 110 -2.55 -19.28 -10.52
CA ASN A 110 -3.38 -20.33 -9.93
C ASN A 110 -4.28 -21.03 -10.95
N SER A 111 -4.86 -20.28 -11.89
CA SER A 111 -5.65 -20.86 -12.98
C SER A 111 -4.80 -21.75 -13.90
N ALA A 112 -3.59 -21.32 -14.27
CA ALA A 112 -2.69 -22.12 -15.10
C ALA A 112 -2.31 -23.46 -14.42
N LEU A 113 -2.01 -23.43 -13.12
CA LEU A 113 -1.69 -24.64 -12.35
C LEU A 113 -2.88 -25.62 -12.26
N GLN A 114 -4.11 -25.11 -12.14
CA GLN A 114 -5.32 -25.94 -12.11
C GLN A 114 -5.60 -26.60 -13.47
N GLU A 115 -5.35 -25.90 -14.58
CA GLU A 115 -5.49 -26.47 -15.92
C GLU A 115 -4.44 -27.57 -16.20
N GLU A 116 -3.19 -27.36 -15.79
CA GLU A 116 -2.12 -28.36 -15.95
C GLU A 116 -2.34 -29.63 -15.10
N THR A 117 -2.89 -29.48 -13.90
CA THR A 117 -3.22 -30.61 -13.02
C THR A 117 -4.50 -31.33 -13.44
N GLY A 118 -5.49 -30.61 -13.98
CA GLY A 118 -6.73 -31.18 -14.53
C GLY A 118 -6.55 -31.95 -15.85
N MET A 119 -5.53 -31.62 -16.66
CA MET A 119 -5.22 -32.34 -17.91
C MET A 119 -4.41 -33.62 -17.72
N ARG A 120 -3.95 -33.95 -16.50
CA ARG A 120 -3.19 -35.17 -16.18
C ARG A 120 -4.00 -36.26 -15.47
N GLY A 121 -5.32 -36.07 -15.30
CA GLY A 121 -6.24 -37.05 -14.69
C GLY A 121 -7.15 -37.74 -15.68
#